data_AF-A0A150GSG8-F1
#
_entry.id   AF-A0A150GSG8-F1
#
_cell.length_a   1.000
_cell.length_b   1.000
_cell.length_c   1.000
_cell.angle_alpha   90.00
_cell.angle_beta   90.00
_cell.angle_gamma   90.00
#
_symmetry.space_group_name_H-M   'P 1'
#
loop_
_entity.id
_entity.type
_entity.pdbx_description
1 polymer ?
#
loop_
_entity_poly.entity_id
_entity_poly.type
_entity_poly.pdbx_seq_one_letter_code
_entity_poly.pdbx_strand_id
1 'polypeptide(L)'
;MSPRAPSTQALCGGQLRNLRELSLRSVGSIGDGGALAALPALHVLDMAWCHSVQGPAVATFARRLRSLSLHGCEMVGDDVCAALALPGSRIEHLALAFTRVGDGGLLALACGSPGLRRLVLAAGAYNLWTTGLWTEAGLREFQRLRPEVVLELASC
;
A
#
# COMPACT_ATOMS: atom_id res chain seq x y z
N MET A 1 -12.89 -0.25 22.12
CA MET A 1 -13.41 -1.59 21.75
C MET A 1 -12.96 -1.86 20.33
N SER A 2 -11.89 -2.64 20.14
CA SER A 2 -11.42 -2.97 18.79
C SER A 2 -12.41 -3.94 18.13
N PRO A 3 -12.87 -3.68 16.90
CA PRO A 3 -13.72 -4.62 16.19
C PRO A 3 -12.96 -5.95 16.02
N ARG A 4 -13.61 -7.07 16.35
CA ARG A 4 -13.07 -8.41 16.11
C ARG A 4 -12.73 -8.51 14.62
N ALA A 5 -11.45 -8.70 14.30
CA ALA A 5 -11.04 -9.03 12.94
C ALA A 5 -11.80 -10.30 12.49
N PRO A 6 -12.33 -10.34 11.26
CA PRO A 6 -12.95 -11.55 10.74
C PRO A 6 -11.95 -12.70 10.80
N SER A 7 -12.39 -13.86 11.31
CA SER A 7 -11.58 -15.07 11.32
C SER A 7 -11.12 -15.38 9.90
N THR A 8 -9.83 -15.71 9.72
CA THR A 8 -9.19 -15.93 8.41
C THR A 8 -9.94 -16.95 7.54
N GLN A 9 -10.64 -17.90 8.15
CA GLN A 9 -11.53 -18.86 7.46
C GLN A 9 -12.67 -18.21 6.68
N ALA A 10 -13.25 -17.11 7.17
CA ALA A 10 -14.32 -16.37 6.48
C ALA A 10 -13.80 -15.62 5.23
N LEU A 11 -12.52 -15.24 5.24
CA LEU A 11 -11.84 -14.61 4.10
C LEU A 11 -11.59 -15.65 3.00
N CYS A 12 -11.09 -16.84 3.38
CA CYS A 12 -10.81 -17.93 2.43
C CYS A 12 -12.06 -18.45 1.71
N GLY A 13 -13.24 -18.39 2.34
CA GLY A 13 -14.49 -18.91 1.78
C GLY A 13 -15.18 -18.00 0.74
N GLY A 14 -14.69 -16.77 0.51
CA GLY A 14 -15.33 -15.84 -0.45
C GLY A 14 -16.77 -15.44 -0.11
N GLN A 15 -17.20 -15.65 1.14
CA GLN A 15 -18.58 -15.43 1.59
C GLN A 15 -18.88 -13.95 1.85
N LEU A 16 -17.85 -13.14 2.08
CA LEU A 16 -17.95 -11.72 2.40
C LEU A 16 -18.06 -10.84 1.14
N ARG A 17 -19.08 -11.12 0.31
CA ARG A 17 -19.26 -10.52 -1.03
C ARG A 17 -19.50 -9.01 -1.03
N ASN A 18 -19.94 -8.45 0.10
CA ASN A 18 -20.25 -7.03 0.27
C ASN A 18 -19.22 -6.29 1.13
N LEU A 19 -18.15 -6.95 1.59
CA LEU A 19 -17.14 -6.31 2.41
C LEU A 19 -16.34 -5.31 1.55
N ARG A 20 -16.43 -4.03 1.91
CA ARG A 20 -15.78 -2.92 1.17
C ARG A 20 -14.50 -2.45 1.82
N GLU A 21 -14.43 -2.55 3.14
CA GLU A 21 -13.35 -2.07 3.98
C GLU A 21 -12.89 -3.18 4.91
N LEU A 22 -11.58 -3.34 5.04
CA LEU A 22 -10.97 -4.33 5.91
C LEU A 22 -9.72 -3.77 6.55
N SER A 23 -9.58 -3.96 7.86
CA SER A 23 -8.36 -3.66 8.61
C SER A 23 -7.72 -4.96 9.10
N LEU A 24 -6.47 -5.17 8.72
CA LEU A 24 -5.58 -6.27 9.11
C LEU A 24 -4.31 -5.71 9.76
N ARG A 25 -4.41 -4.61 10.50
CA ARG A 25 -3.24 -3.98 11.16
C ARG A 25 -2.54 -4.96 12.10
N SER A 26 -1.21 -4.90 12.12
CA SER A 26 -0.36 -5.71 13.00
C SER A 26 -0.56 -7.23 12.85
N VAL A 27 -0.97 -7.68 11.66
CA VAL A 27 -1.03 -9.10 11.34
C VAL A 27 0.35 -9.58 10.88
N GLY A 28 0.84 -10.66 11.51
CA GLY A 28 2.20 -11.17 11.27
C GLY A 28 2.44 -11.70 9.85
N SER A 29 1.41 -12.25 9.20
CA SER A 29 1.49 -12.70 7.80
C SER A 29 0.14 -12.64 7.10
N ILE A 30 0.15 -12.18 5.84
CA ILE A 30 -1.01 -12.16 4.94
C ILE A 30 -1.01 -13.34 3.97
N GLY A 31 -0.02 -14.23 4.08
CA GLY A 31 0.19 -15.32 3.11
C GLY A 31 0.47 -14.81 1.70
N ASP A 32 -0.06 -15.52 0.70
CA ASP A 32 0.05 -15.20 -0.72
C ASP A 32 -0.96 -14.14 -1.20
N GLY A 33 -1.81 -13.59 -0.31
CA GLY A 33 -2.86 -12.64 -0.65
C GLY A 33 -4.13 -13.26 -1.24
N GLY A 34 -4.20 -14.58 -1.42
CA GLY A 34 -5.36 -15.26 -2.04
C GLY A 34 -6.68 -15.02 -1.30
N ALA A 35 -6.64 -14.96 0.04
CA ALA A 35 -7.80 -14.65 0.86
C ALA A 35 -8.35 -13.23 0.61
N LEU A 36 -7.48 -12.26 0.29
CA LEU A 36 -7.88 -10.89 -0.06
C LEU A 36 -8.42 -10.83 -1.49
N ALA A 37 -7.85 -11.60 -2.41
CA ALA A 37 -8.34 -11.71 -3.78
C ALA A 37 -9.77 -12.28 -3.86
N ALA A 38 -10.17 -13.09 -2.87
CA ALA A 38 -11.51 -13.66 -2.72
C ALA A 38 -12.59 -12.67 -2.25
N LEU A 39 -12.25 -11.39 -2.00
CA LEU A 39 -13.16 -10.34 -1.55
C LEU A 39 -13.51 -9.39 -2.70
N PRO A 40 -14.55 -9.67 -3.50
CA PRO A 40 -14.76 -9.01 -4.80
C PRO A 40 -15.13 -7.53 -4.70
N ALA A 41 -15.69 -7.11 -3.56
CA ALA A 41 -16.14 -5.74 -3.30
C ALA A 41 -15.16 -4.93 -2.42
N LEU A 42 -14.00 -5.48 -2.09
CA LEU A 42 -13.02 -4.78 -1.25
C LEU A 42 -12.34 -3.66 -2.04
N HIS A 43 -12.40 -2.45 -1.52
CA HIS A 43 -11.76 -1.28 -2.12
C HIS A 43 -10.91 -0.46 -1.13
N VAL A 44 -11.08 -0.67 0.19
CA VAL A 44 -10.27 -0.04 1.24
C VAL A 44 -9.61 -1.14 2.08
N LEU A 45 -8.28 -1.10 2.18
CA LEU A 45 -7.51 -2.07 2.95
C LEU A 45 -6.48 -1.36 3.82
N ASP A 46 -6.50 -1.64 5.11
CA ASP A 46 -5.50 -1.15 6.05
C ASP A 46 -4.67 -2.31 6.58
N MET A 47 -3.40 -2.36 6.21
CA MET A 47 -2.40 -3.34 6.64
C MET A 47 -1.21 -2.66 7.28
N ALA A 48 -1.42 -1.54 7.99
CA ALA A 48 -0.32 -0.90 8.73
C ALA A 48 0.32 -1.88 9.73
N TRP A 49 1.64 -1.78 9.88
CA TRP A 49 2.46 -2.58 10.80
C TRP A 49 2.44 -4.09 10.50
N CYS A 50 2.28 -4.48 9.23
CA CYS A 50 2.38 -5.86 8.79
C CYS A 50 3.78 -6.15 8.23
N HIS A 51 4.53 -7.05 8.89
CA HIS A 51 5.95 -7.28 8.57
C HIS A 51 6.20 -8.14 7.32
N SER A 52 5.20 -8.90 6.84
CA SER A 52 5.35 -9.88 5.75
C SER A 52 4.72 -9.44 4.41
N VAL A 53 4.40 -8.16 4.23
CA VAL A 53 3.80 -7.68 2.98
C VAL A 53 4.86 -7.60 1.89
N GLN A 54 4.66 -8.32 0.78
CA GLN A 54 5.59 -8.41 -0.35
C GLN A 54 4.87 -8.20 -1.69
N GLY A 55 5.61 -7.79 -2.72
CA GLY A 55 5.07 -7.50 -4.05
C GLY A 55 4.16 -8.60 -4.65
N PRO A 56 4.57 -9.88 -4.66
CA PRO A 56 3.74 -10.96 -5.23
C PRO A 56 2.36 -11.08 -4.59
N ALA A 57 2.29 -10.99 -3.26
CA ALA A 57 1.01 -11.05 -2.55
C ALA A 57 0.14 -9.82 -2.88
N VAL A 58 0.73 -8.63 -2.88
CA VAL A 58 0.03 -7.37 -3.21
C VAL A 58 -0.57 -7.38 -4.61
N ALA A 59 0.15 -7.92 -5.59
CA ALA A 59 -0.33 -8.02 -6.98
C ALA A 59 -1.65 -8.80 -7.12
N THR A 60 -1.96 -9.72 -6.20
CA THR A 60 -3.19 -10.53 -6.25
C THR A 60 -4.46 -9.73 -5.97
N PHE A 61 -4.38 -8.67 -5.16
CA PHE A 61 -5.54 -7.88 -4.71
C PHE A 61 -5.48 -6.39 -5.10
N ALA A 62 -4.31 -5.86 -5.47
CA ALA A 62 -4.10 -4.43 -5.72
C ALA A 62 -5.05 -3.81 -6.75
N ARG A 63 -5.38 -4.53 -7.83
CA ARG A 63 -6.19 -3.99 -8.96
C ARG A 63 -7.62 -3.59 -8.58
N ARG A 64 -8.12 -4.02 -7.42
CA ARG A 64 -9.46 -3.71 -6.93
C ARG A 64 -9.46 -2.55 -5.95
N LEU A 65 -8.33 -2.28 -5.30
CA LEU A 65 -8.25 -1.30 -4.24
C LEU A 65 -8.25 0.13 -4.77
N ARG A 66 -8.95 1.01 -4.05
CA ARG A 66 -8.89 2.47 -4.18
C ARG A 66 -8.10 3.10 -3.05
N SER A 67 -8.09 2.49 -1.87
CA SER A 67 -7.33 2.96 -0.72
C SER A 67 -6.55 1.82 -0.08
N LEU A 68 -5.26 2.05 0.17
CA LEU A 68 -4.36 1.10 0.78
C LEU A 68 -3.42 1.80 1.77
N SER A 69 -3.38 1.29 3.00
CA SER A 69 -2.39 1.69 4.00
C SER A 69 -1.42 0.53 4.26
N LEU A 70 -0.12 0.79 4.04
CA LEU A 70 1.01 -0.09 4.35
C LEU A 70 2.00 0.58 5.30
N HIS A 71 1.50 1.52 6.11
CA HIS A 71 2.29 2.31 7.02
C HIS A 71 3.10 1.42 7.98
N GLY A 72 4.39 1.70 8.20
CA GLY A 72 5.22 0.94 9.13
C GLY A 72 5.56 -0.50 8.71
N CYS A 73 5.25 -0.90 7.48
CA CYS A 73 5.56 -2.24 6.99
C CYS A 73 7.03 -2.34 6.56
N GLU A 74 7.81 -3.15 7.28
CA GLU A 74 9.26 -3.29 7.09
C GLU A 74 9.66 -3.81 5.71
N MET A 75 8.89 -4.76 5.15
CA MET A 75 9.23 -5.39 3.86
C MET A 75 8.67 -4.63 2.65
N VAL A 76 8.01 -3.50 2.86
CA VAL A 76 7.42 -2.70 1.78
C VAL A 76 8.47 -1.75 1.22
N GLY A 77 8.90 -2.01 -0.01
CA GLY A 77 9.80 -1.14 -0.77
C GLY A 77 9.37 -0.95 -2.22
N ASP A 78 10.34 -0.69 -3.08
CA ASP A 78 10.14 -0.41 -4.50
C ASP A 78 9.47 -1.57 -5.27
N ASP A 79 9.71 -2.81 -4.84
CA ASP A 79 9.08 -4.02 -5.38
C ASP A 79 7.56 -4.03 -5.17
N VAL A 80 7.11 -3.59 -3.99
CA VAL A 80 5.68 -3.44 -3.68
C VAL A 80 5.07 -2.29 -4.47
N CYS A 81 5.80 -1.18 -4.65
CA CYS A 81 5.36 -0.09 -5.51
C CYS A 81 5.17 -0.55 -6.96
N ALA A 82 6.09 -1.35 -7.50
CA ALA A 82 5.96 -1.94 -8.82
C ALA A 82 4.73 -2.88 -8.93
N ALA A 83 4.45 -3.66 -7.88
CA ALA A 83 3.25 -4.51 -7.82
C ALA A 83 1.93 -3.71 -7.71
N LEU A 84 1.96 -2.50 -7.13
CA LEU A 84 0.81 -1.58 -7.09
C LEU A 84 0.62 -0.81 -8.41
N ALA A 85 1.70 -0.61 -9.15
CA ALA A 85 1.77 0.13 -10.41
C ALA A 85 1.47 -0.73 -11.66
N LEU A 86 0.76 -1.84 -11.49
CA LEU A 86 0.40 -2.74 -12.59
C LEU A 86 -0.66 -2.11 -13.53
N PRO A 87 -0.70 -2.51 -14.81
CA PRO A 87 -1.77 -2.12 -15.73
C PRO A 87 -3.16 -2.37 -15.13
N GLY A 88 -4.00 -1.33 -15.14
CA GLY A 88 -5.33 -1.37 -14.54
C GLY A 88 -5.37 -1.12 -13.04
N SER A 89 -4.29 -0.60 -12.44
CA SER A 89 -4.31 -0.08 -11.07
C SER A 89 -5.41 0.97 -10.88
N ARG A 90 -6.14 0.86 -9.78
CA ARG A 90 -7.25 1.74 -9.40
C ARG A 90 -6.98 2.50 -8.10
N ILE A 91 -5.74 2.44 -7.62
CA ILE A 91 -5.37 3.05 -6.35
C ILE A 91 -5.48 4.58 -6.47
N GLU A 92 -6.16 5.19 -5.51
CA GLU A 92 -6.35 6.64 -5.42
C GLU A 92 -5.65 7.20 -4.18
N HIS A 93 -5.64 6.43 -3.08
CA HIS A 93 -5.06 6.82 -1.81
C HIS A 93 -4.09 5.74 -1.36
N LEU A 94 -2.82 6.10 -1.21
CA LEU A 94 -1.77 5.17 -0.81
C LEU A 94 -0.96 5.75 0.36
N ALA A 95 -0.85 5.00 1.45
CA ALA A 95 0.00 5.38 2.58
C ALA A 95 1.17 4.40 2.75
N LEU A 96 2.38 4.94 2.58
CA LEU A 96 3.68 4.25 2.63
C LEU A 96 4.61 4.93 3.64
N ALA A 97 4.09 5.70 4.59
CA ALA A 97 4.93 6.28 5.63
C ALA A 97 5.59 5.16 6.49
N PHE A 98 6.85 5.40 6.85
CA PHE A 98 7.67 4.46 7.62
C PHE A 98 7.89 3.10 6.93
N THR A 99 8.09 3.10 5.63
CA THR A 99 8.47 1.93 4.82
C THR A 99 9.81 2.15 4.13
N ARG A 100 10.27 1.21 3.31
CA ARG A 100 11.56 1.23 2.61
C ARG A 100 11.41 1.62 1.13
N VAL A 101 10.49 2.53 0.84
CA VAL A 101 10.24 3.04 -0.53
C VAL A 101 11.24 4.14 -0.90
N GLY A 102 12.01 3.85 -1.95
CA GLY A 102 12.98 4.75 -2.58
C GLY A 102 12.47 5.42 -3.84
N ASP A 103 13.39 6.08 -4.55
CA ASP A 103 13.10 6.82 -5.79
C ASP A 103 12.57 5.90 -6.90
N GLY A 104 13.02 4.65 -6.95
CA GLY A 104 12.52 3.67 -7.92
C GLY A 104 11.03 3.35 -7.70
N GLY A 105 10.62 3.23 -6.44
CA GLY A 105 9.22 3.02 -6.07
C GLY A 105 8.35 4.23 -6.38
N LEU A 106 8.85 5.44 -6.10
CA LEU A 106 8.18 6.69 -6.50
C LEU A 106 7.99 6.73 -8.02
N LEU A 107 9.04 6.47 -8.80
CA LEU A 107 8.95 6.47 -10.26
C LEU A 107 7.96 5.42 -10.78
N ALA A 108 7.95 4.21 -10.20
CA ALA A 108 6.99 3.18 -10.55
C ALA A 108 5.54 3.65 -10.31
N LEU A 109 5.26 4.25 -9.15
CA LEU A 109 3.94 4.81 -8.84
C LEU A 109 3.56 5.96 -9.79
N ALA A 110 4.52 6.83 -10.12
CA ALA A 110 4.29 7.94 -11.04
C ALA A 110 3.79 7.44 -12.40
N CYS A 111 4.48 6.44 -12.96
CA CYS A 111 4.20 5.92 -14.30
C CYS A 111 3.01 4.94 -14.35
N GLY A 112 2.81 4.11 -13.32
CA GLY A 112 1.87 2.97 -13.37
C GLY A 112 0.61 3.11 -12.52
N SER A 113 0.42 4.23 -11.82
CA SER A 113 -0.77 4.47 -10.98
C SER A 113 -1.54 5.73 -11.42
N PRO A 114 -2.18 5.74 -12.61
CA PRO A 114 -2.82 6.95 -13.17
C PRO A 114 -4.00 7.47 -12.32
N GLY A 115 -4.61 6.61 -11.51
CA GLY A 115 -5.69 6.98 -10.58
C GLY A 115 -5.22 7.60 -9.27
N LEU A 116 -3.91 7.57 -8.97
CA LEU A 116 -3.38 8.03 -7.68
C LEU A 116 -3.66 9.53 -7.51
N ARG A 117 -4.18 9.90 -6.33
CA ARG A 117 -4.55 11.28 -5.96
C ARG A 117 -3.91 11.72 -4.66
N ARG A 118 -3.65 10.79 -3.76
CA ARG A 118 -2.99 11.05 -2.48
C ARG A 118 -1.93 10.00 -2.20
N LEU A 119 -0.73 10.47 -1.89
CA LEU A 119 0.39 9.63 -1.46
C LEU A 119 0.94 10.15 -0.13
N VAL A 120 0.93 9.30 0.89
CA VAL A 120 1.49 9.60 2.22
C VAL A 120 2.84 8.91 2.35
N LEU A 121 3.89 9.67 2.65
CA LEU A 121 5.26 9.20 2.88
C LEU A 121 5.75 9.68 4.24
N ALA A 122 6.76 9.03 4.82
CA ALA A 122 7.43 9.58 6.00
C ALA A 122 8.37 10.68 5.54
N ALA A 123 8.35 11.85 6.20
CA ALA A 123 9.36 12.87 5.99
C ALA A 123 10.76 12.26 6.20
N GLY A 124 11.72 12.54 5.31
CA GLY A 124 12.98 11.80 5.20
C GLY A 124 13.79 11.66 6.49
N ALA A 125 13.70 12.63 7.41
CA ALA A 125 14.37 12.60 8.72
C ALA A 125 13.70 11.69 9.77
N TYR A 126 12.47 11.22 9.51
CA TYR A 126 11.62 10.51 10.47
C TYR A 126 11.29 9.08 10.03
N ASN A 127 11.94 8.56 9.00
CA ASN A 127 11.70 7.17 8.60
C ASN A 127 12.29 6.19 9.64
N LEU A 128 11.55 5.13 9.96
CA LEU A 128 11.96 4.10 10.91
C LEU A 128 13.10 3.23 10.34
N TRP A 129 13.26 3.19 9.02
CA TRP A 129 14.21 2.32 8.34
C TRP A 129 15.38 3.09 7.73
N THR A 130 16.57 2.52 7.84
CA THR A 130 17.83 3.13 7.36
C THR A 130 18.13 2.86 5.88
N THR A 131 17.26 2.14 5.17
CA THR A 131 17.46 1.75 3.77
C THR A 131 16.16 1.90 2.97
N GLY A 132 16.27 2.18 1.67
CA GLY A 132 15.10 2.40 0.82
C GLY A 132 14.42 3.74 1.12
N LEU A 133 15.20 4.82 1.17
CA LEU A 133 14.69 6.17 1.40
C LEU A 133 14.67 6.90 0.08
N TRP A 134 13.51 7.45 -0.28
CA TRP A 134 13.43 8.40 -1.37
C TRP A 134 14.30 9.63 -1.06
N THR A 135 14.79 10.28 -2.11
CA THR A 135 15.57 11.51 -2.02
C THR A 135 14.71 12.72 -2.34
N GLU A 136 15.13 13.92 -1.94
CA GLU A 136 14.44 15.15 -2.37
C GLU A 136 14.36 15.26 -3.90
N ALA A 137 15.38 14.77 -4.60
CA ALA A 137 15.39 14.76 -6.06
C ALA A 137 14.32 13.80 -6.63
N GLY A 138 14.21 12.58 -6.09
CA GLY A 138 13.18 11.64 -6.49
C GLY A 138 11.76 12.11 -6.17
N LEU A 139 11.56 12.75 -5.02
CA LEU A 139 10.27 13.34 -4.66
C LEU A 139 9.89 14.50 -5.60
N ARG A 140 10.85 15.37 -5.95
CA ARG A 140 10.64 16.44 -6.93
C ARG A 140 10.33 15.88 -8.32
N GLU A 141 11.01 14.82 -8.74
CA GLU A 141 10.72 14.16 -10.00
C GLU A 141 9.33 13.54 -10.02
N PHE A 142 8.91 12.88 -8.93
CA PHE A 142 7.55 12.39 -8.77
C PHE A 142 6.53 13.53 -8.92
N GLN A 143 6.73 14.65 -8.22
CA GLN A 143 5.85 15.83 -8.30
C GLN A 143 5.82 16.43 -9.70
N ARG A 144 6.95 16.44 -10.41
CA ARG A 144 7.02 16.92 -11.79
C ARG A 144 6.20 16.06 -12.74
N LEU A 145 6.25 14.74 -12.56
CA LEU A 145 5.48 13.78 -13.36
C LEU A 145 4.01 13.75 -13.00
N ARG A 146 3.68 13.96 -11.72
CA ARG A 146 2.34 13.82 -11.12
C ARG A 146 1.95 15.02 -10.27
N PRO A 147 1.85 16.24 -10.84
CA PRO A 147 1.58 17.46 -10.09
C PRO A 147 0.18 17.47 -9.44
N GLU A 148 -0.73 16.61 -9.91
CA GLU A 148 -2.08 16.46 -9.37
C GLU A 148 -2.17 15.61 -8.10
N VAL A 149 -1.10 14.87 -7.77
CA VAL A 149 -1.07 14.01 -6.58
C VAL A 149 -0.74 14.85 -5.35
N VAL A 150 -1.67 14.86 -4.39
CA VAL A 150 -1.45 15.45 -3.07
C VAL A 150 -0.45 14.58 -2.30
N LEU A 151 0.69 15.16 -1.95
CA LEU A 151 1.70 14.52 -1.12
C LEU A 151 1.56 14.97 0.33
N GLU A 152 1.49 14.01 1.23
CA GLU A 152 1.45 14.24 2.67
C GLU A 152 2.69 13.61 3.30
N LEU A 153 3.50 14.42 3.98
CA LEU A 153 4.69 13.96 4.67
C LEU A 153 4.38 13.78 6.15
N ALA A 154 4.27 12.54 6.59
CA ALA A 154 4.10 12.20 8.00
C ALA A 154 5.40 12.49 8.76
N SER A 155 5.27 13.24 9.84
CA SER A 155 6.26 13.36 10.91
C SER A 155 5.77 12.53 12.10
N CYS A 156 6.68 11.93 12.86
CA CYS A 156 6.34 11.19 14.08
C CYS A 156 5.68 12.11 15.12
#